data_AF-A0A8B8AKA8-F1
#
_entry.id   AF-A0A8B8AKA8-F1
#
_cell.length_a   1.000
_cell.length_b   1.000
_cell.length_c   1.000
_cell.angle_alpha   90.00
_cell.angle_beta   90.00
_cell.angle_gamma   90.00
#
_symmetry.space_group_name_H-M   'P 1'
#
loop_
_entity.id
_entity.type
_entity.pdbx_description
1 polymer ?
#
loop_
_entity_poly.entity_id
_entity_poly.type
_entity_poly.pdbx_seq_one_letter_code
_entity_poly.pdbx_strand_id
1 'polypeptide(L)'
;MVFNYCSRSSENLAFRYLYSQANIQLSTKDHDYLALPFTEYWIDSALQVSESDIAAVEERTRGQATSKLWLAERQWWMTASRFGEICKATHRGNKVKLCQSLVAPQRLNNKVLVHGKTF
;
A
#
# COMPACT_ATOMS: atom_id res chain seq x y z
N MET A 1 6.33 7.51 -3.05
CA MET A 1 7.71 7.70 -2.57
C MET A 1 8.60 7.82 -3.79
N VAL A 2 9.19 8.98 -4.04
CA VAL A 2 10.18 9.16 -5.11
C VAL A 2 11.46 8.53 -4.60
N PHE A 3 12.01 7.51 -5.28
CA PHE A 3 13.35 7.03 -4.99
C PHE A 3 14.29 8.23 -5.06
N ASN A 4 14.76 8.73 -3.91
CA ASN A 4 15.68 9.84 -3.88
C ASN A 4 17.09 9.30 -4.15
N TYR A 5 17.28 8.77 -5.35
CA TYR A 5 18.54 8.19 -5.84
C TYR A 5 19.71 9.13 -5.51
N CYS A 6 19.55 10.43 -5.78
CA CYS A 6 20.55 11.46 -5.48
C CYS A 6 20.95 11.57 -4.00
N SER A 7 20.03 11.33 -3.04
CA SER A 7 20.40 11.39 -1.61
C SER A 7 21.17 10.15 -1.16
N ARG A 8 21.05 9.03 -1.90
CA ARG A 8 21.69 7.76 -1.55
C ARG A 8 23.00 7.53 -2.31
N SER A 9 23.10 8.03 -3.54
CA SER A 9 24.30 7.96 -4.37
C SER A 9 25.24 9.17 -4.19
N SER A 10 24.81 10.21 -3.47
CA SER A 10 25.51 11.51 -3.40
C SER A 10 25.69 12.19 -4.77
N GLU A 11 24.96 11.75 -5.79
CA GLU A 11 25.00 12.36 -7.11
C GLU A 11 24.26 13.70 -7.13
N ASN A 12 24.72 14.60 -8.01
CA ASN A 12 24.25 15.98 -8.08
C ASN A 12 22.72 16.03 -8.34
N LEU A 13 21.98 16.70 -7.46
CA LEU A 13 20.54 16.90 -7.56
C LEU A 13 20.12 17.54 -8.90
N ALA A 14 21.00 18.32 -9.53
CA ALA A 14 20.77 18.91 -10.84
C ALA A 14 20.45 17.88 -11.93
N PHE A 15 20.95 16.63 -11.82
CA PHE A 15 20.63 15.56 -12.76
C PHE A 15 19.14 15.22 -12.78
N ARG A 16 18.42 15.43 -11.68
CA ARG A 16 16.96 15.22 -11.63
C ARG A 16 16.19 16.13 -12.58
N TYR A 17 16.73 17.31 -12.90
CA TYR A 17 16.11 18.25 -13.84
C TYR A 17 16.54 18.00 -15.29
N LEU A 18 17.61 17.24 -15.50
CA LEU A 18 18.12 16.89 -16.84
C LEU A 18 17.34 15.73 -17.46
N TYR A 19 16.71 14.89 -16.65
CA TYR A 19 15.95 13.73 -17.11
C TYR A 19 14.46 13.85 -16.76
N SER A 20 13.59 13.56 -17.73
CA SER A 20 12.15 13.44 -17.48
C SER A 20 11.87 12.34 -16.45
N GLN A 21 10.78 12.48 -15.68
CA GLN A 21 10.35 11.46 -14.73
C GLN A 21 10.31 10.08 -15.41
N ALA A 22 10.89 9.07 -14.76
CA ALA A 22 10.94 7.72 -15.29
C ALA A 22 9.53 7.19 -15.54
N ASN A 23 9.25 6.74 -16.76
CA ASN A 23 8.00 6.10 -17.09
C ASN A 23 7.98 4.70 -16.49
N ILE A 24 7.25 4.52 -15.39
CA ILE A 24 7.14 3.26 -14.64
C ILE A 24 6.74 2.08 -15.55
N GLN A 25 5.92 2.31 -16.56
CA GLN A 25 5.49 1.27 -17.51
C GLN A 25 6.65 0.81 -18.39
N LEU A 26 7.54 1.73 -18.76
CA LEU A 26 8.75 1.44 -19.52
C LEU A 26 9.79 0.79 -18.62
N SER A 27 9.99 1.32 -17.40
CA SER A 27 10.90 0.77 -16.40
C SER A 27 10.62 -0.71 -16.18
N THR A 28 9.36 -1.10 -15.99
CA THR A 28 8.98 -2.51 -15.78
C THR A 28 9.44 -3.45 -16.91
N LYS A 29 9.69 -2.93 -18.12
CA LYS A 29 10.16 -3.67 -19.30
C LYS A 29 11.67 -3.54 -19.57
N ASP A 30 12.38 -2.67 -18.84
CA ASP A 30 13.75 -2.23 -19.12
C ASP A 30 14.79 -2.92 -18.21
N HIS A 31 14.45 -4.07 -17.64
CA HIS A 31 15.19 -4.67 -16.53
C HIS A 31 15.61 -6.12 -16.81
N ASP A 32 16.51 -6.32 -17.75
CA ASP A 32 17.21 -7.62 -17.92
C ASP A 32 18.33 -7.82 -16.88
N TYR A 33 18.68 -6.78 -16.12
CA TYR A 33 19.82 -6.79 -15.18
C TYR A 33 19.43 -7.03 -13.71
N LEU A 34 18.14 -7.12 -13.39
CA LEU A 34 17.67 -7.34 -12.02
C LEU A 34 17.38 -8.83 -11.80
N ALA A 35 17.73 -9.35 -10.62
CA ALA A 35 17.46 -10.75 -10.26
C ALA A 35 15.96 -11.04 -10.09
N LEU A 36 15.17 -10.02 -9.77
CA LEU A 36 13.72 -10.05 -9.62
C LEU A 36 13.07 -8.94 -10.46
N PRO A 37 11.80 -9.08 -10.87
CA PRO A 37 11.05 -8.00 -11.50
C PRO A 37 11.09 -6.72 -10.65
N PHE A 38 11.22 -5.56 -11.28
CA PHE A 38 11.27 -4.26 -10.57
C PHE A 38 10.06 -4.02 -9.65
N THR A 39 8.89 -4.57 -10.00
CA THR A 39 7.71 -4.51 -9.15
C THR A 39 7.93 -5.16 -7.79
N GLU A 40 8.71 -6.25 -7.71
CA GLU A 40 9.02 -6.92 -6.45
C GLU A 40 9.96 -6.07 -5.60
N TYR A 41 11.04 -5.52 -6.19
CA TYR A 41 11.91 -4.56 -5.50
C TYR A 41 11.16 -3.34 -4.97
N TRP A 42 10.19 -2.85 -5.75
CA TRP A 42 9.35 -1.75 -5.34
C TRP A 42 8.47 -2.13 -4.15
N ILE A 43 7.83 -3.30 -4.18
CA ILE A 43 7.03 -3.82 -3.06
C ILE A 43 7.91 -3.97 -1.81
N ASP A 44 9.08 -4.59 -1.93
CA ASP A 44 10.00 -4.77 -0.81
C ASP A 44 10.43 -3.43 -0.20
N SER A 45 10.73 -2.44 -1.04
CA SER A 45 11.05 -1.09 -0.57
C SER A 45 9.87 -0.41 0.12
N ALA A 46 8.65 -0.63 -0.36
CA ALA A 46 7.43 -0.08 0.24
C ALA A 46 7.06 -0.76 1.57
N LEU A 47 7.51 -2.00 1.79
CA LEU A 47 7.35 -2.72 3.04
C LEU A 47 8.37 -2.32 4.13
N GLN A 48 9.46 -1.65 3.75
CA GLN A 48 10.43 -1.10 4.70
C GLN A 48 9.89 0.18 5.34
N VAL A 49 9.15 0.02 6.43
CA VAL A 49 8.55 1.12 7.20
C VAL A 49 9.33 1.33 8.48
N SER A 50 9.74 2.57 8.77
CA SER A 50 10.40 2.92 10.03
C SER A 50 9.38 3.20 11.15
N GLU A 51 9.79 3.11 12.41
CA GLU A 51 8.93 3.47 13.55
C GLU A 51 8.43 4.92 13.48
N SER A 52 9.26 5.85 12.97
CA SER A 52 8.86 7.23 12.73
C SER A 52 7.76 7.36 11.69
N ASP A 53 7.80 6.55 10.63
CA ASP A 53 6.74 6.56 9.60
C ASP A 53 5.44 6.03 10.18
N ILE A 54 5.50 4.99 11.02
CA ILE A 54 4.34 4.44 11.73
C ILE A 54 3.70 5.51 12.62
N ALA A 55 4.51 6.22 13.42
CA ALA A 55 4.02 7.30 14.28
C ALA A 55 3.39 8.45 13.47
N ALA A 56 4.00 8.83 12.34
CA ALA A 56 3.46 9.87 11.48
C ALA A 56 2.15 9.45 10.78
N VAL A 57 2.01 8.17 10.40
CA VAL A 57 0.74 7.64 9.87
C VAL A 57 -0.33 7.62 10.96
N GLU A 58 0.00 7.15 12.17
CA GLU A 58 -0.91 7.17 13.32
C GLU A 58 -1.46 8.58 13.55
N GLU A 59 -0.57 9.56 13.70
CA GLU A 59 -0.94 10.95 13.99
C GLU A 59 -1.85 11.55 12.92
N ARG A 60 -1.49 11.40 11.64
CA ARG A 60 -2.27 11.91 10.50
C ARG A 60 -3.64 11.25 10.37
N THR A 61 -3.78 10.04 10.91
CA THR A 61 -4.98 9.22 10.71
C THR A 61 -5.78 9.01 12.00
N ARG A 62 -5.45 9.70 13.11
CA ARG A 62 -6.20 9.71 14.39
C ARG A 62 -7.69 10.01 14.25
N GLY A 63 -8.09 10.76 13.23
CA GLY A 63 -9.51 11.00 12.91
C GLY A 63 -10.28 9.76 12.44
N GLN A 64 -9.60 8.62 12.27
CA GLN A 64 -10.16 7.32 11.89
C GLN A 64 -11.11 7.45 10.68
N ALA A 65 -12.32 6.88 10.77
CA ALA A 65 -13.30 6.83 9.69
C ALA A 65 -13.78 8.21 9.18
N THR A 66 -13.55 9.28 9.94
CA THR A 66 -13.86 10.65 9.49
C THR A 66 -12.78 11.21 8.56
N SER A 67 -11.55 10.68 8.65
CA SER A 67 -10.44 11.08 7.80
C SER A 67 -10.43 10.28 6.49
N LYS A 68 -10.40 11.00 5.36
CA LYS A 68 -10.19 10.37 4.04
C LYS A 68 -8.82 9.69 3.96
N LEU A 69 -7.81 10.19 4.67
CA LEU A 69 -6.47 9.62 4.71
C LEU A 69 -6.45 8.25 5.39
N TRP A 70 -7.21 8.07 6.47
CA TRP A 70 -7.35 6.76 7.14
C TRP A 70 -7.90 5.70 6.19
N LEU A 71 -8.87 6.06 5.33
CA LEU A 71 -9.39 5.13 4.33
C LEU A 71 -8.36 4.79 3.25
N ALA A 72 -7.60 5.77 2.79
CA ALA A 72 -6.55 5.58 1.78
C ALA A 72 -5.42 4.69 2.31
N GLU A 73 -4.92 4.94 3.52
CA GLU A 73 -3.90 4.11 4.16
C GLU A 73 -4.41 2.66 4.31
N ARG A 74 -5.63 2.45 4.79
CA ARG A 74 -6.20 1.10 4.94
C ARG A 74 -6.40 0.33 3.64
N GLN A 75 -6.42 1.00 2.49
CA GLN A 75 -6.44 0.33 1.19
C GLN A 75 -5.05 -0.22 0.82
N TRP A 76 -4.00 0.41 1.32
CA TRP A 76 -2.61 -0.01 1.11
C TRP A 76 -2.21 -1.14 2.07
N TRP A 77 -2.71 -1.12 3.30
CA TRP A 77 -2.30 -2.03 4.37
C TRP A 77 -3.27 -3.20 4.60
N MET A 78 -2.72 -4.35 4.96
CA MET A 78 -3.51 -5.47 5.50
C MET A 78 -4.03 -5.14 6.90
N THR A 79 -5.35 -5.01 7.03
CA THR A 79 -6.00 -4.65 8.30
C THR A 79 -6.26 -5.87 9.21
N ALA A 80 -6.14 -5.68 10.53
CA ALA A 80 -6.36 -6.74 11.52
C ALA A 80 -7.72 -7.44 11.39
N SER A 81 -8.79 -6.69 11.12
CA SER A 81 -10.15 -7.22 10.95
C SER A 81 -10.30 -8.19 9.76
N ARG A 82 -9.37 -8.14 8.79
CA ARG A 82 -9.38 -8.96 7.58
C ARG A 82 -8.29 -10.03 7.59
N PHE A 83 -7.32 -9.94 8.51
CA PHE A 83 -6.21 -10.89 8.63
C PHE A 83 -6.70 -12.33 8.83
N GLY A 84 -7.71 -12.52 9.68
CA GLY A 84 -8.28 -13.84 9.95
C GLY A 84 -8.88 -14.53 8.71
N GLU A 85 -9.31 -13.77 7.70
CA GLU A 85 -9.81 -14.35 6.44
C GLU A 85 -8.69 -14.95 5.60
N ILE A 86 -7.50 -14.36 5.64
CA ILE A 86 -6.29 -14.90 5.00
C ILE A 86 -5.85 -16.17 5.71
N CYS A 87 -5.79 -16.16 7.05
CA CYS A 87 -5.40 -17.34 7.83
C CYS A 87 -6.32 -18.54 7.59
N LYS A 88 -7.59 -18.30 7.30
CA LYS A 88 -8.59 -19.34 7.01
C LYS A 88 -8.69 -19.70 5.52
N ALA A 89 -7.89 -19.07 4.66
CA ALA A 89 -7.93 -19.35 3.23
C ALA A 89 -7.44 -20.78 2.97
N THR A 90 -8.34 -21.65 2.52
CA THR A 90 -8.01 -23.02 2.12
C THR A 90 -7.81 -23.11 0.61
N HIS A 91 -7.15 -24.18 0.15
CA HIS A 91 -6.96 -24.42 -1.29
C HIS A 91 -8.29 -24.53 -2.06
N ARG A 92 -9.37 -24.96 -1.41
CA ARG A 92 -10.71 -25.07 -2.02
C ARG A 92 -11.43 -23.72 -2.11
N GLY A 93 -10.97 -22.71 -1.36
CA GLY A 93 -11.56 -21.37 -1.37
C GLY A 93 -11.25 -20.60 -2.65
N ASN A 94 -12.19 -19.78 -3.11
CA ASN A 94 -11.98 -18.91 -4.26
C ASN A 94 -11.04 -17.74 -3.89
N LYS A 95 -9.75 -17.94 -4.13
CA LYS A 95 -8.69 -16.96 -3.83
C LYS A 95 -8.88 -15.64 -4.58
N VAL A 96 -9.37 -15.69 -5.82
CA VAL A 96 -9.62 -14.48 -6.65
C VAL A 96 -10.67 -13.59 -5.98
N LYS A 97 -11.77 -14.20 -5.53
CA LYS A 97 -12.84 -13.47 -4.82
C LYS A 97 -12.36 -12.91 -3.49
N LEU A 98 -11.51 -13.64 -2.77
CA LEU A 98 -10.89 -13.15 -1.54
C LEU A 98 -10.03 -11.92 -1.82
N CYS A 99 -9.11 -11.98 -2.78
CA CYS A 99 -8.27 -10.85 -3.17
C CYS A 99 -9.09 -9.62 -3.58
N GLN A 100 -10.13 -9.81 -4.41
CA GLN A 100 -11.03 -8.72 -4.80
C GLN A 100 -11.69 -8.05 -3.59
N SER A 101 -12.13 -8.85 -2.61
CA SER A 101 -12.75 -8.33 -1.39
C SER A 101 -11.76 -7.61 -0.45
N LEU A 102 -10.46 -7.95 -0.52
CA LEU A 102 -9.42 -7.27 0.25
C LEU A 102 -9.07 -5.90 -0.35
N VAL A 103 -8.98 -5.81 -1.69
CA VAL A 103 -8.63 -4.57 -2.40
C VAL A 103 -9.79 -3.57 -2.43
N ALA A 104 -11.02 -4.06 -2.59
CA ALA A 104 -12.23 -3.24 -2.70
C ALA A 104 -13.30 -3.72 -1.71
N PRO A 105 -13.17 -3.37 -0.41
CA PRO A 105 -14.13 -3.79 0.60
C PRO A 105 -15.52 -3.18 0.31
N GLN A 106 -16.54 -4.03 0.32
CA GLN A 106 -17.91 -3.59 0.07
C GLN A 106 -18.43 -2.75 1.24
N ARG A 107 -19.04 -1.60 0.93
CA ARG A 107 -19.73 -0.79 1.95
C ARG A 107 -21.08 -1.42 2.26
N LEU A 108 -21.18 -2.00 3.44
CA LEU A 108 -22.45 -2.55 3.94
C LEU A 108 -23.21 -1.46 4.68
N ASN A 109 -24.47 -1.25 4.28
CA ASN A 109 -25.41 -0.39 4.99
C ASN A 109 -26.63 -1.24 5.37
N ASN A 110 -26.61 -1.82 6.57
CA ASN A 110 -27.72 -2.59 7.10
C ASN A 110 -28.07 -2.09 8.52
N LYS A 111 -29.30 -2.39 8.97
CA LYS A 111 -29.81 -1.89 10.25
C LYS A 111 -28.96 -2.32 11.45
N VAL A 112 -28.40 -3.53 11.41
CA VAL A 112 -27.57 -4.10 12.50
C VAL A 112 -26.25 -3.33 12.63
N LEU A 113 -25.59 -3.00 11.53
CA LEU A 113 -24.36 -2.21 11.52
C LEU A 113 -24.61 -0.76 11.93
N VAL A 114 -25.77 -0.20 11.59
CA VAL A 114 -26.16 1.14 12.06
C VAL A 114 -26.35 1.12 13.58
N HIS A 115 -27.03 0.11 14.12
CA HIS A 115 -27.21 -0.03 15.57
C HIS A 115 -25.86 -0.06 16.32
N GLY A 116 -24.90 -0.88 15.89
CA GLY A 116 -23.58 -0.94 16.52
C GLY A 116 -22.65 0.27 16.30
N LYS A 117 -23.09 1.29 15.55
CA LYS A 117 -22.41 2.60 15.48
C LYS A 117 -23.01 3.62 16.43
N THR A 118 -24.29 3.44 16.80
CA THR A 118 -25.06 4.38 17.61
C THR A 118 -24.97 4.05 19.10
N PHE A 119 -24.77 2.78 19.44
CA PHE A 119 -24.61 2.25 20.79
C PHE A 119 -23.22 1.61 20.91
#